data_AF-A0A2A5RLT2-F1
#
_entry.id   AF-A0A2A5RLT2-F1
#
_cell.length_a   1.000
_cell.length_b   1.000
_cell.length_c   1.000
_cell.angle_alpha   90.00
_cell.angle_beta   90.00
_cell.angle_gamma   90.00
#
_symmetry.space_group_name_H-M   'P 1'
#
loop_
_entity.id
_entity.type
_entity.pdbx_description
1 polymer ?
#
loop_
_entity_poly.entity_id
_entity_poly.type
_entity_poly.pdbx_seq_one_letter_code
_entity_poly.pdbx_strand_id
1 'polypeptide(L)' 'MNIAYQFLDGRKGGQSFVSVAEFIMLQDREVPAIDDSAKVLSVEIDGEPYEFSGNVADLFFELNKK' A
#
# COMPACT_ATOMS: atom_id res chain seq x y z
N MET A 1 -4.62 -5.63 -6.89
CA MET A 1 -3.85 -5.43 -5.65
C MET A 1 -4.76 -4.83 -4.60
N ASN A 2 -4.79 -5.40 -3.40
CA ASN A 2 -5.57 -4.87 -2.28
C ASN A 2 -4.64 -4.57 -1.11
N ILE A 3 -4.81 -3.41 -0.46
CA ILE A 3 -4.05 -3.03 0.73
C ILE A 3 -5.04 -2.69 1.83
N ALA A 4 -4.81 -3.22 3.03
CA ALA A 4 -5.41 -2.71 4.26
C ALA A 4 -4.33 -2.02 5.09
N TYR A 5 -4.66 -0.88 5.68
CA TYR A 5 -3.71 -0.06 6.43
C TYR A 5 -4.36 0.59 7.65
N GLN A 6 -3.52 1.05 8.58
CA GLN A 6 -3.92 1.75 9.80
C GLN A 6 -3.14 3.05 9.94
N PHE A 7 -3.85 4.16 10.04
CA PHE A 7 -3.27 5.48 10.33
C PHE A 7 -2.76 5.57 11.77
N LEU A 8 -1.92 6.58 12.04
CA LEU A 8 -1.38 6.84 13.39
C LEU A 8 -2.48 7.13 14.44
N ASP A 9 -3.62 7.68 14.02
CA ASP A 9 -4.79 7.92 14.88
C ASP A 9 -5.62 6.65 15.16
N GLY A 10 -5.20 5.50 14.64
CA GLY A 10 -5.83 4.20 14.83
C GLY A 10 -6.95 3.88 13.83
N ARG A 11 -7.38 4.84 13.00
CA ARG A 11 -8.36 4.58 11.94
C ARG A 11 -7.78 3.59 10.93
N LYS A 12 -8.62 2.67 10.46
CA LYS A 12 -8.27 1.70 9.45
C LYS A 12 -8.87 2.10 8.11
N GLY A 13 -8.13 1.84 7.04
CA GLY A 13 -8.56 2.02 5.67
C GLY A 13 -8.23 0.80 4.84
N GLY A 14 -8.81 0.76 3.64
CA GLY A 14 -8.45 -0.22 2.64
C GLY A 14 -8.64 0.38 1.26
N GLN A 15 -7.77 0.01 0.34
CA GLN A 15 -7.82 0.47 -1.04
C GLN A 15 -7.47 -0.66 -1.99
N SER A 16 -8.21 -0.71 -3.09
CA SER A 16 -7.99 -1.63 -4.19
C SER A 16 -7.40 -0.88 -5.37
N PHE A 17 -6.42 -1.49 -6.01
CA PHE A 17 -5.75 -1.03 -7.20
C PHE A 17 -5.86 -2.13 -8.27
N VAL A 18 -6.00 -1.72 -9.53
CA VAL A 18 -6.00 -2.58 -10.71
C VAL A 18 -4.71 -3.39 -10.77
N SER A 19 -3.56 -2.80 -10.44
CA SER A 19 -2.26 -3.46 -10.43
C SER A 19 -1.27 -2.84 -9.44
N VAL A 20 -0.14 -3.52 -9.22
CA VAL A 20 1.00 -2.96 -8.47
C VAL A 20 1.53 -1.68 -9.14
N ALA A 21 1.57 -1.66 -10.48
CA ALA A 21 2.03 -0.49 -11.23
C ALA A 21 1.11 0.73 -11.03
N GLU A 22 -0.20 0.51 -10.92
CA GLU A 22 -1.13 1.59 -10.59
C GLU A 22 -0.91 2.11 -9.18
N PHE A 23 -0.73 1.23 -8.18
CA PHE A 23 -0.39 1.65 -6.82
C PHE A 23 0.87 2.53 -6.81
N ILE A 24 1.97 2.09 -7.43
CA ILE A 24 3.22 2.85 -7.52
C ILE A 24 2.98 4.21 -8.19
N MET A 25 2.28 4.24 -9.33
CA MET A 25 1.99 5.47 -10.05
C MET A 25 1.15 6.46 -9.21
N LEU A 26 0.15 5.98 -8.47
CA LEU A 26 -0.72 6.84 -7.67
C LEU A 26 -0.04 7.36 -6.40
N GLN A 27 0.82 6.55 -5.76
CA GLN A 27 1.65 7.02 -4.64
C GLN A 27 2.67 8.06 -5.11
N ASP A 28 3.40 7.80 -6.20
CA ASP A 28 4.40 8.72 -6.77
C ASP A 28 3.78 10.07 -7.19
N ARG A 29 2.53 10.07 -7.65
CA ARG A 29 1.80 11.28 -8.06
C ARG A 29 1.02 11.96 -6.93
N GLU A 30 0.92 11.33 -5.76
CA GLU A 30 0.08 11.79 -4.62
C GLU A 30 -1.42 11.95 -4.94
N VAL A 31 -2.01 11.08 -5.79
CA VAL A 31 -3.42 11.24 -6.24
C VAL A 31 -4.29 10.00 -6.00
N PRO A 32 -5.18 10.03 -4.99
CA PRO A 32 -4.82 10.37 -3.62
C PRO A 32 -3.89 9.28 -3.06
N ALA A 33 -2.73 9.68 -2.53
CA ALA A 33 -1.83 8.77 -1.86
C ALA A 33 -2.41 8.26 -0.53
N ILE A 34 -1.91 7.10 -0.10
CA ILE A 34 -2.14 6.65 1.27
C ILE A 34 -1.04 7.32 2.10
N ASP A 35 -1.34 7.75 3.32
CA ASP A 35 -0.32 8.34 4.20
C ASP A 35 0.87 7.38 4.35
N ASP A 36 2.08 7.85 4.02
CA ASP A 36 3.34 7.11 4.08
C ASP A 36 3.57 6.44 5.44
N SER A 37 3.13 7.09 6.52
CA SER A 37 3.30 6.61 7.89
C SER A 37 2.28 5.55 8.30
N ALA A 38 1.23 5.33 7.49
CA ALA A 38 0.21 4.34 7.79
C ALA A 38 0.81 2.94 7.80
N LYS A 39 0.53 2.19 8.86
CA LYS A 39 0.99 0.81 9.01
C LYS A 39 0.22 -0.08 8.03
N VAL A 40 0.93 -0.88 7.24
CA VAL A 40 0.30 -1.90 6.39
C VAL A 40 -0.12 -3.07 7.27
N LEU A 41 -1.39 -3.46 7.15
CA LEU A 41 -1.98 -4.59 7.88
C LEU A 41 -1.99 -5.85 7.03
N SER A 42 -2.26 -5.71 5.73
CA SER A 42 -2.24 -6.82 4.77
C SER A 42 -2.10 -6.28 3.35
N VAL A 43 -1.44 -7.06 2.50
CA VAL A 43 -1.34 -6.82 1.06
C VAL A 43 -1.74 -8.09 0.33
N GLU A 44 -2.49 -7.94 -0.75
CA GLU A 44 -2.84 -9.01 -1.67
C GLU A 44 -2.45 -8.57 -3.09
N ILE A 45 -1.73 -9.43 -3.80
CA ILE A 45 -1.28 -9.21 -5.18
C ILE A 45 -1.77 -10.41 -6.00
N ASP A 46 -2.51 -10.15 -7.07
CA ASP A 46 -3.08 -11.18 -7.95
C ASP A 46 -3.92 -12.26 -7.24
N GLY A 47 -4.60 -11.88 -6.15
CA GLY A 47 -5.43 -12.78 -5.35
C GLY A 47 -4.68 -13.56 -4.26
N GLU A 48 -3.36 -13.42 -4.20
CA GLU A 48 -2.51 -14.12 -3.24
C GLU A 48 -2.02 -13.17 -2.13
N PRO A 49 -1.97 -13.62 -0.87
CA PRO A 49 -1.37 -12.85 0.21
C PRO A 49 0.10 -12.54 -0.08
N TYR A 50 0.48 -11.28 0.06
CA TYR A 50 1.86 -10.83 -0.04
C TYR A 50 2.42 -10.59 1.36
N GLU A 51 3.42 -11.39 1.75
CA GLU A 51 4.08 -11.23 3.05
C GLU A 51 4.86 -9.92 3.08
N PHE A 52 4.35 -8.97 3.88
CA PHE A 52 4.95 -7.66 4.06
C PHE A 52 4.76 -7.17 5.49
N SER A 53 5.76 -6.47 6.02
CA SER A 53 5.68 -5.79 7.31
C SER A 53 6.39 -4.45 7.22
N GLY A 54 5.64 -3.37 7.40
CA GLY A 54 6.15 -2.01 7.32
C GLY A 54 5.03 -1.00 7.22
N ASN A 55 5.37 0.23 6.88
CA ASN A 55 4.42 1.27 6.52
C ASN A 55 4.21 1.34 5.00
N VAL A 56 3.40 2.29 4.54
CA VAL A 56 3.08 2.46 3.12
C VAL A 56 4.31 2.91 2.31
N ALA A 57 5.16 3.78 2.87
CA ALA A 57 6.40 4.18 2.20
C ALA A 57 7.35 2.99 1.99
N ASP A 58 7.52 2.14 3.01
CA ASP A 58 8.31 0.91 2.93
C ASP A 58 7.77 0.01 1.81
N LEU A 59 6.44 -0.14 1.71
CA LEU A 59 5.79 -0.94 0.68
C LEU A 59 6.02 -0.37 -0.72
N PHE A 60 5.91 0.96 -0.87
CA PHE A 60 6.21 1.64 -2.13
C PHE A 60 7.65 1.37 -2.57
N PHE A 61 8.64 1.57 -1.69
CA PHE A 61 10.04 1.34 -2.02
C PHE A 61 10.35 -0.13 -2.31
N GLU A 62 9.69 -1.08 -1.63
CA GLU A 62 9.86 -2.51 -1.88
C GLU A 62 9.34 -2.90 -3.27
N LEU A 63 8.15 -2.42 -3.64
CA LEU A 63 7.51 -2.74 -4.91
C LEU A 63 8.13 -1.99 -6.09
N ASN A 64 8.68 -0.79 -5.88
CA ASN A 64 9.34 0.02 -6.91
C ASN A 64 10.80 -0.40 -7.19
N LYS A 65 11.38 -1.28 -6.36
CA LYS A 65 12.73 -1.86 -6.59
C LYS A 65 12.71 -3.13 -7.46
N LYS A 66 11.53 -3.71 -7.70
CA LYS A 66 11.34 -4.89 -8.54
C LYS A 66 11.03 -4.48 -9.98
#